data_AF-A0A1S2RCH3-F1
#
_entry.id   AF-A0A1S2RCH3-F1
#
_cell.length_a   1.000
_cell.length_b   1.000
_cell.length_c   1.000
_cell.angle_alpha   90.00
_cell.angle_beta   90.00
_cell.angle_gamma   90.00
#
_symmetry.space_group_name_H-M   'P 1'
#
loop_
_entity.id
_entity.type
_entity.pdbx_description
1 polymer ?
#
loop_
_entity_poly.entity_id
_entity_poly.type
_entity_poly.pdbx_seq_one_letter_code
_entity_poly.pdbx_strand_id
1 'polypeptide(L)' 'MLSNIGIPGLILILVLALIIFGPKKLPEIGRAFGQTLKEFKKSTRELADDVMPDIDEEKKKLTK' A
#
# COMPACT_ATOMS: atom_id res chain seq x y z
N MET A 1 -27.76 13.45 -0.77
CA MET A 1 -28.19 12.37 -1.70
C MET A 1 -27.03 11.46 -2.11
N LEU A 2 -25.80 11.97 -2.29
CA LEU A 2 -24.61 11.15 -2.61
C LEU A 2 -24.07 10.32 -1.43
N SER A 3 -24.30 10.73 -0.18
CA SER A 3 -23.80 10.00 1.01
C SER A 3 -24.47 8.64 1.27
N ASN A 4 -25.60 8.34 0.58
CA ASN A 4 -26.23 7.01 0.59
C ASN A 4 -25.61 6.06 -0.45
N ILE A 5 -24.73 6.57 -1.30
CA ILE A 5 -23.95 5.79 -2.27
C ILE A 5 -22.68 5.29 -1.56
N GLY A 6 -22.88 4.50 -0.50
CA GLY A 6 -21.78 3.92 0.27
C GLY A 6 -21.05 2.84 -0.52
N ILE A 7 -20.67 1.76 0.16
CA ILE A 7 -20.04 0.57 -0.44
C ILE A 7 -20.71 0.09 -1.75
N PRO A 8 -22.06 0.11 -1.90
CA PRO A 8 -22.70 -0.31 -3.15
C PRO A 8 -22.29 0.50 -4.40
N GLY A 9 -22.08 1.82 -4.26
CA GLY A 9 -21.67 2.64 -5.39
C GLY A 9 -20.21 2.47 -5.76
N LEU A 10 -19.36 2.26 -4.75
CA LEU A 10 -17.96 1.90 -4.98
C LEU A 10 -17.87 0.59 -5.78
N ILE A 11 -18.68 -0.42 -5.43
CA ILE A 11 -18.74 -1.69 -6.17
C ILE A 11 -19.15 -1.46 -7.63
N LEU A 12 -20.16 -0.61 -7.89
CA LEU A 12 -20.60 -0.30 -9.27
C LEU A 12 -19.47 0.31 -10.11
N ILE A 13 -18.73 1.27 -9.55
CA ILE A 13 -17.57 1.88 -10.21
C ILE A 13 -16.48 0.82 -10.45
N LEU A 14 -16.23 -0.03 -9.46
CA LEU A 14 -15.24 -1.10 -9.56
C LEU A 14 -15.61 -2.08 -10.68
N VAL A 15 -16.88 -2.47 -10.81
CA VAL A 15 -17.37 -3.32 -11.91
C VAL A 15 -17.16 -2.66 -13.27
N LEU A 16 -17.48 -1.37 -13.42
CA LEU A 16 -17.23 -0.64 -14.67
C LEU A 16 -15.73 -0.58 -15.01
N ALA A 17 -14.88 -0.31 -14.01
CA ALA A 17 -13.43 -0.35 -14.18
C ALA A 17 -12.95 -1.75 -14.57
N LEU A 18 -13.52 -2.82 -13.99
CA LEU A 18 -13.20 -4.20 -14.35
C LEU A 18 -13.65 -4.59 -15.75
N ILE A 19 -14.71 -3.99 -16.29
CA ILE A 19 -15.11 -4.23 -17.68
C ILE A 19 -14.08 -3.61 -18.64
N ILE A 20 -13.60 -2.40 -18.33
CA ILE A 20 -12.63 -1.68 -19.18
C ILE A 20 -11.22 -2.29 -19.06
N PHE A 21 -10.75 -2.50 -17.83
CA PHE A 21 -9.39 -2.95 -17.57
C PHE A 21 -9.27 -4.48 -17.44
N GLY A 22 -10.33 -5.18 -17.04
CA GLY A 22 -10.31 -6.62 -16.77
C GLY A 22 -9.93 -6.97 -15.31
N PRO A 23 -10.50 -8.04 -14.73
CA PRO A 23 -10.26 -8.46 -13.34
C PRO A 23 -8.83 -8.92 -13.06
N LYS A 24 -8.07 -9.29 -14.09
CA LYS A 24 -6.67 -9.72 -13.96
C LYS A 24 -5.69 -8.55 -13.84
N LYS A 25 -6.01 -7.38 -14.40
CA LYS A 25 -5.09 -6.22 -14.42
C LYS A 25 -4.96 -5.54 -13.07
N LEU A 26 -6.05 -5.44 -12.30
CA LEU A 26 -5.99 -4.81 -10.97
C LEU A 26 -5.01 -5.51 -10.00
N PRO A 27 -5.06 -6.85 -9.83
CA PRO A 27 -4.07 -7.56 -9.01
C PRO A 27 -2.64 -7.47 -9.56
N GLU A 28 -2.48 -7.47 -10.89
CA GLU A 28 -1.18 -7.37 -11.54
C GLU A 28 -0.51 -6.01 -11.26
N ILE A 29 -1.25 -4.92 -11.45
CA ILE A 29 -0.81 -3.56 -11.12
C ILE A 29 -0.52 -3.43 -9.63
N GLY A 30 -1.40 -3.97 -8.77
CA GLY A 30 -1.20 -3.96 -7.33
C GLY A 30 0.06 -4.71 -6.87
N ARG A 31 0.40 -5.83 -7.52
CA ARG A 31 1.63 -6.59 -7.26
C ARG A 31 2.87 -5.80 -7.68
N ALA A 32 2.87 -5.24 -8.88
CA ALA A 32 3.99 -4.43 -9.38
C ALA A 32 4.21 -3.19 -8.49
N PHE A 33 3.15 -2.44 -8.23
CA PHE A 33 3.20 -1.25 -7.37
C PHE A 33 3.58 -1.60 -5.93
N GLY A 34 3.07 -2.72 -5.40
CA GLY A 34 3.39 -3.20 -4.06
C GLY A 34 4.87 -3.60 -3.92
N GLN A 35 5.47 -4.18 -4.95
CA GLN A 35 6.91 -4.46 -4.99
C GLN A 35 7.71 -3.14 -4.97
N THR A 36 7.35 -2.16 -5.80
CA THR A 36 7.98 -0.84 -5.79
C THR A 36 7.87 -0.16 -4.42
N LEU A 37 6.69 -0.14 -3.81
CA LEU A 37 6.50 0.44 -2.47
C LEU A 37 7.30 -0.30 -1.39
N LYS A 38 7.43 -1.63 -1.50
CA LYS A 38 8.21 -2.44 -0.56
C LYS A 38 9.70 -2.09 -0.64
N GLU A 39 10.24 -2.00 -1.85
CA GLU A 39 11.63 -1.59 -2.08
C GLU A 39 11.86 -0.16 -1.64
N PHE A 40 10.97 0.76 -2.01
CA PHE A 40 11.02 2.15 -1.56
C PHE A 40 11.04 2.27 -0.04
N LYS A 41 10.13 1.58 0.66
CA LYS A 41 10.09 1.55 2.13
C LYS A 41 11.39 1.03 2.72
N LYS A 42 11.98 -0.02 2.13
CA LYS A 42 13.24 -0.61 2.59
C LYS A 42 14.38 0.40 2.45
N SER A 43 14.55 1.00 1.28
CA SER A 43 15.58 2.00 1.04
C SER A 43 15.39 3.24 1.89
N THR A 44 14.16 3.73 2.06
CA THR A 44 13.89 4.86 2.98
C THR A 44 14.25 4.52 4.41
N ARG A 45 14.00 3.29 4.88
CA ARG A 45 14.37 2.87 6.23
C ARG A 45 15.88 2.75 6.39
N GLU A 46 16.59 2.17 5.43
CA GLU A 46 18.06 2.11 5.44
C GLU A 46 18.68 3.51 5.50
N LEU A 47 18.18 4.45 4.70
CA LEU A 47 18.62 5.85 4.74
C LEU A 47 18.27 6.56 6.06
N ALA A 48 17.12 6.24 6.65
CA ALA A 48 16.73 6.79 7.95
C ALA A 48 17.61 6.24 9.08
N ASP A 49 17.92 4.94 9.04
CA ASP A 49 18.80 4.26 10.00
C ASP A 49 20.25 4.81 9.90
N ASP A 50 20.73 5.14 8.70
CA ASP A 50 22.06 5.75 8.49
C ASP A 50 22.16 7.19 9.01
N VAL A 51 21.05 7.95 9.00
CA VAL A 51 20.99 9.36 9.45
C VAL A 51 20.64 9.48 10.94
N MET A 52 19.91 8.51 11.49
CA MET A 52 19.53 8.45 12.91
C MET A 52 19.82 7.04 13.46
N PRO A 53 21.07 6.74 13.84
CA PRO A 53 21.50 5.38 14.22
C PRO A 53 20.85 4.79 15.48
N ASP A 54 20.04 5.56 16.23
CA ASP A 54 19.60 5.17 17.59
C ASP A 54 18.09 4.88 17.76
N ILE A 55 17.24 5.00 16.74
CA ILE A 55 15.77 4.89 16.94
C ILE A 55 15.27 3.43 16.97
N ASP A 56 15.94 2.53 16.27
CA ASP A 56 15.47 1.13 16.12
C ASP A 56 16.07 0.14 17.14
N GLU A 57 17.20 0.46 17.79
CA GLU A 57 17.74 -0.38 18.88
C GLU A 57 16.86 -0.33 20.15
N GLU A 58 16.22 0.81 20.42
CA GLU A 58 15.40 1.02 21.62
C GLU A 58 14.10 0.21 21.59
N LYS A 59 13.46 0.09 20.41
CA LYS A 59 12.23 -0.73 20.24
C LYS A 59 12.49 -2.23 20.41
N LYS A 60 13.66 -2.74 20.06
CA LYS A 60 14.00 -4.17 20.15
C LYS A 60 14.34 -4.60 21.59
N LYS A 61 14.80 -3.67 22.44
CA LYS A 61 15.03 -3.89 23.88
C LYS A 61 13.75 -3.80 24.72
N LEU A 62 12.75 -3.01 24.30
CA LEU A 62 11.48 -2.89 25.03
C LEU A 62 10.54 -4.10 24.92
N THR A 63 10.71 -4.94 23.89
CA THR A 63 9.89 -6.15 23.66
C THR A 63 10.55 -7.45 24.12
N LYS A 64 11.74 -7.40 24.73
CA LYS A 64 12.49 -8.60 25.15
C LYS A 64 12.71 -8.64 26.65
#